data_AF-A0A8B7W8Q3-F1
#
_entry.id   AF-A0A8B7W8Q3-F1
#
_cell.length_a   1.000
_cell.length_b   1.000
_cell.length_c   1.000
_cell.angle_alpha   90.00
_cell.angle_beta   90.00
_cell.angle_gamma   90.00
#
_symmetry.space_group_name_H-M   'P 1'
#
loop_
_entity.id
_entity.type
_entity.pdbx_description
1 polymer ?
#
loop_
_entity_poly.entity_id
_entity_poly.type
_entity_poly.pdbx_seq_one_letter_code
_entity_poly.pdbx_strand_id
1 'polypeptide(L)'
;MAFASSLAKLQQQASCSFCLNYLSDPVTIDCGHNFCRSCIQQCWEGLQDILPCPVCLHHCLDTVKPNTQLRHIVDIVMQLPATPIKEPLCERHSEVLDLFCENDLELLCPQCRAVSDHYNHDLIPISKAAASYQKKLKNHMCHLRKQLENAEMECELQVSKSIKLMLKIRNWRKKLQLEFRQFNHFMGRQQVADYGDIGWLVLPGTFTWLGSLASCDARCRHPLHLLRSAKTLKEI
;
A
#
# COMPACT_ATOMS: atom_id res chain seq x y z
N MET A 1 -28.56 7.37 -35.57
CA MET A 1 -27.85 6.47 -34.63
C MET A 1 -26.52 7.08 -34.13
N ALA A 2 -25.61 7.55 -34.99
CA ALA A 2 -24.27 8.02 -34.58
C ALA A 2 -24.25 9.25 -33.63
N PHE A 3 -25.17 10.20 -33.81
CA PHE A 3 -25.25 11.40 -32.96
C PHE A 3 -25.55 11.07 -31.49
N ALA A 4 -26.55 10.20 -31.25
CA ALA A 4 -26.93 9.77 -29.90
C ALA A 4 -25.81 8.99 -29.19
N SER A 5 -25.07 8.14 -29.91
CA SER A 5 -23.92 7.41 -29.35
C SER A 5 -22.77 8.35 -28.98
N SER A 6 -22.52 9.37 -29.81
CA SER A 6 -21.48 10.36 -29.56
C SER A 6 -21.82 11.25 -28.36
N LEU A 7 -23.10 11.63 -28.22
CA LEU A 7 -23.59 12.41 -27.09
C LEU A 7 -23.51 11.61 -25.78
N ALA A 8 -23.89 10.32 -25.78
CA ALA A 8 -23.77 9.46 -24.59
C ALA A 8 -22.31 9.31 -24.14
N LYS A 9 -21.37 9.15 -25.08
CA LYS A 9 -19.92 9.12 -24.77
C LYS A 9 -19.47 10.45 -24.17
N LEU A 10 -19.92 11.57 -24.71
CA LEU A 10 -19.58 12.90 -24.18
C LEU A 10 -20.13 13.11 -22.77
N GLN A 11 -21.38 12.70 -22.51
CA GLN A 11 -21.98 12.73 -21.17
C GLN A 11 -21.21 11.87 -20.17
N GLN A 12 -20.76 10.68 -20.57
CA GLN A 12 -19.92 9.83 -19.72
C GLN A 12 -18.59 10.49 -19.37
N GLN A 13 -17.95 11.18 -20.33
CA GLN A 13 -16.69 11.93 -20.09
C GLN A 13 -16.89 13.16 -19.18
N ALA A 14 -18.11 13.69 -19.12
CA ALA A 14 -18.48 14.81 -18.24
C ALA A 14 -18.91 14.36 -16.82
N SER A 15 -18.92 13.05 -16.56
CA SER A 15 -19.36 12.46 -15.28
C SER A 15 -18.18 12.08 -14.39
N CYS A 16 -18.37 12.24 -13.09
CA CYS A 16 -17.43 11.85 -12.06
C CYS A 16 -17.49 10.33 -11.82
N SER A 17 -16.38 9.61 -11.92
CA SER A 17 -16.33 8.16 -11.68
C SER A 17 -16.54 7.77 -10.21
N PHE A 18 -16.47 8.73 -9.28
CA PHE A 18 -16.70 8.49 -7.86
C PHE A 18 -18.16 8.67 -7.45
N CYS A 19 -18.79 9.81 -7.75
CA CYS A 19 -20.18 10.08 -7.38
C CYS A 19 -21.20 9.74 -8.48
N LEU A 20 -20.73 9.40 -9.69
CA LEU A 20 -21.52 9.04 -10.87
C LEU A 20 -22.48 10.14 -11.37
N ASN A 21 -22.32 11.37 -10.87
CA ASN A 21 -23.02 12.56 -11.35
C ASN A 21 -22.11 13.37 -12.28
N TYR A 22 -22.67 14.37 -12.97
CA TYR A 22 -21.87 15.37 -13.67
C TYR A 22 -20.84 16.02 -12.75
N LEU A 23 -19.65 16.31 -13.29
CA LEU A 23 -18.54 16.87 -12.54
C LEU A 23 -18.88 18.25 -11.98
N SER A 24 -19.00 18.36 -10.65
CA SER A 24 -19.14 19.62 -9.94
C SER A 24 -17.78 20.08 -9.43
N ASP A 25 -17.36 21.29 -9.79
CA ASP A 25 -16.00 21.80 -9.57
C ASP A 25 -14.92 20.79 -10.02
N PRO A 26 -14.83 20.49 -11.34
CA PRO A 26 -13.94 19.48 -11.87
C PRO A 26 -12.47 19.82 -11.61
N VAL A 27 -11.75 18.80 -11.18
CA VAL A 27 -10.31 18.83 -10.99
C VAL A 27 -9.66 17.70 -11.77
N THR A 28 -8.48 17.98 -12.34
CA THR A 28 -7.65 16.98 -13.02
C THR A 28 -6.47 16.65 -12.11
N ILE A 29 -6.28 15.37 -11.82
CA ILE A 29 -5.13 14.86 -11.07
C ILE A 29 -4.01 14.44 -12.03
N ASP A 30 -2.82 14.16 -11.51
CA ASP A 30 -1.60 13.94 -12.30
C ASP A 30 -1.70 12.89 -13.39
N CYS A 31 -2.47 11.82 -13.16
CA CYS A 31 -2.68 10.77 -14.16
C CYS A 31 -3.67 11.16 -15.28
N GLY A 32 -4.21 12.39 -15.28
CA GLY A 32 -5.15 12.90 -16.27
C GLY A 32 -6.63 12.57 -16.04
N HIS A 33 -6.96 11.84 -14.97
CA HIS A 33 -8.36 11.56 -14.62
C HIS A 33 -9.02 12.77 -13.95
N ASN A 34 -10.34 12.90 -14.15
CA ASN A 34 -11.11 14.04 -13.70
C ASN A 34 -12.13 13.63 -12.64
N PHE A 35 -12.26 14.43 -11.58
CA PHE A 35 -13.17 14.18 -10.46
C PHE A 35 -13.81 15.49 -10.01
N CYS A 36 -14.91 15.41 -9.27
CA CYS A 36 -15.34 16.55 -8.46
C CYS A 36 -14.28 16.80 -7.38
N ARG A 37 -14.00 18.07 -7.07
CA ARG A 37 -13.05 18.43 -6.01
C ARG A 37 -13.36 17.73 -4.67
N SER A 38 -14.62 17.75 -4.25
CA SER A 38 -15.05 17.10 -3.01
C SER A 38 -14.87 15.58 -3.03
N CYS A 39 -15.09 14.95 -4.19
CA CYS A 39 -14.97 13.50 -4.35
C CYS A 39 -13.53 13.05 -4.21
N ILE A 40 -12.59 13.71 -4.88
CA ILE A 40 -11.18 13.32 -4.78
C ILE A 40 -10.59 13.63 -3.40
N GLN A 41 -11.00 14.73 -2.77
CA GLN A 41 -10.62 15.04 -1.38
C GLN A 41 -11.10 13.97 -0.41
N GLN A 42 -12.33 13.48 -0.57
CA GLN A 42 -12.85 12.38 0.24
C GLN A 42 -12.12 11.06 -0.02
N CYS A 43 -11.71 10.78 -1.27
CA CYS A 43 -10.89 9.60 -1.59
C CYS A 43 -9.52 9.63 -0.90
N TRP A 44 -8.94 10.81 -0.75
CA TRP A 44 -7.61 11.00 -0.19
C TRP A 44 -7.62 11.30 1.31
N GLU A 45 -8.80 11.38 1.93
CA GLU A 45 -8.96 11.62 3.36
C GLU A 45 -8.26 10.51 4.16
N GLY A 46 -7.27 10.90 4.98
CA GLY A 46 -6.49 9.98 5.80
C GLY A 46 -5.25 9.37 5.13
N LEU A 47 -5.00 9.66 3.85
CA LEU A 47 -3.78 9.24 3.15
C LEU A 47 -2.70 10.33 3.26
N GLN A 48 -1.45 9.97 3.55
CA GLN A 48 -0.35 10.93 3.74
C GLN A 48 0.68 10.90 2.60
N ASP A 49 1.17 9.71 2.20
CA ASP A 49 2.31 9.62 1.26
C ASP A 49 1.92 9.09 -0.12
N ILE A 50 0.80 8.35 -0.20
CA ILE A 50 0.37 7.65 -1.40
C ILE A 50 -1.07 8.07 -1.67
N LEU A 51 -1.26 8.86 -2.73
CA LEU A 51 -2.58 9.31 -3.19
C LEU A 51 -2.94 8.59 -4.49
N PRO A 52 -3.52 7.39 -4.44
CA PRO A 52 -3.82 6.63 -5.64
C PRO A 52 -5.01 7.25 -6.38
N CYS A 53 -4.95 7.23 -7.71
CA CYS A 53 -6.10 7.51 -8.55
C CYS A 53 -7.18 6.42 -8.35
N PRO A 54 -8.45 6.77 -8.06
CA PRO A 54 -9.54 5.80 -7.92
C PRO A 54 -9.83 4.96 -9.18
N VAL A 55 -9.34 5.39 -10.35
CA VAL A 55 -9.62 4.74 -11.65
C VAL A 55 -8.46 3.85 -12.10
N CYS A 56 -7.23 4.37 -12.14
CA CYS A 56 -6.08 3.64 -12.67
C CYS A 56 -5.05 3.23 -11.61
N LEU A 57 -5.27 3.57 -10.34
CA LEU A 57 -4.36 3.28 -9.22
C LEU A 57 -2.96 3.89 -9.36
N HIS A 58 -2.77 4.81 -10.31
CA HIS A 58 -1.53 5.58 -10.42
C HIS A 58 -1.35 6.46 -9.18
N HIS A 59 -0.13 6.47 -8.64
CA HIS A 59 0.22 7.29 -7.48
C HIS A 59 0.34 8.74 -7.94
N CYS A 60 -0.59 9.59 -7.50
CA CYS A 60 -0.62 11.00 -7.83
C CYS A 60 0.02 11.81 -6.70
N LEU A 61 0.54 12.98 -7.02
CA LEU A 61 0.90 14.01 -6.07
C LEU A 61 -0.38 14.72 -5.61
N ASP A 62 -0.28 15.46 -4.50
CA ASP A 62 -1.36 16.31 -3.99
C ASP A 62 -1.58 17.59 -4.84
N THR A 63 -1.21 17.55 -6.12
CA THR A 63 -1.40 18.66 -7.06
C THR A 63 -2.73 18.54 -7.77
N VAL A 64 -3.81 18.84 -7.04
CA VAL A 64 -5.16 18.94 -7.62
C VAL A 64 -5.30 20.25 -8.40
N LYS A 65 -5.39 20.18 -9.72
CA LYS A 65 -5.56 21.37 -10.58
C LYS A 65 -7.03 21.55 -10.96
N PRO A 66 -7.66 22.70 -10.63
CA PRO A 66 -8.99 23.02 -11.13
C PRO A 66 -8.99 23.04 -12.66
N ASN A 67 -10.00 22.42 -13.27
CA ASN A 67 -10.15 22.37 -14.72
C ASN A 67 -11.35 23.23 -15.15
N THR A 68 -11.11 24.53 -15.30
CA THR A 68 -12.15 25.51 -15.70
C THR A 68 -12.70 25.24 -17.09
N GLN A 69 -11.87 24.73 -18.01
CA GLN A 69 -12.32 24.33 -19.35
C GLN A 69 -13.31 23.18 -19.27
N LEU A 70 -13.00 22.14 -18.49
CA LEU A 70 -13.89 21.00 -18.28
C LEU A 70 -15.18 21.42 -17.57
N ARG A 71 -15.13 22.39 -16.65
CA ARG A 71 -16.34 22.96 -16.03
C ARG A 71 -17.27 23.55 -17.09
N HIS A 72 -16.75 24.39 -17.99
CA HIS A 72 -17.56 24.96 -19.07
C HIS A 72 -18.10 23.88 -20.02
N ILE A 73 -17.31 22.84 -20.31
CA ILE A 73 -17.77 21.70 -21.13
C ILE A 73 -18.93 20.98 -20.43
N VAL A 74 -18.83 20.72 -19.13
CA VAL A 74 -19.90 20.08 -18.34
C VAL A 74 -21.17 20.94 -18.38
N ASP A 75 -21.04 22.26 -18.20
CA ASP A 75 -22.19 23.19 -18.27
C ASP A 75 -22.88 23.14 -19.65
N ILE A 76 -22.12 23.07 -20.75
CA ILE A 76 -22.66 22.90 -22.11
C ILE A 76 -23.33 21.53 -22.25
N VAL A 77 -22.70 20.46 -21.78
CA VAL A 77 -23.23 19.08 -21.86
C VAL A 77 -24.55 18.96 -21.08
N MET A 78 -24.70 19.67 -19.97
CA MET A 78 -25.94 19.74 -19.19
C MET A 78 -27.06 20.49 -19.92
N GLN A 79 -26.74 21.42 -20.82
CA GLN A 79 -27.70 22.18 -21.62
C GLN A 79 -28.08 21.50 -22.93
N LEU A 80 -27.25 20.59 -23.43
CA LEU A 80 -27.66 19.73 -24.54
C LEU A 80 -28.93 19.00 -24.13
N PRO A 81 -29.90 18.80 -25.04
CA PRO A 81 -31.04 17.95 -24.74
C PRO A 81 -30.43 16.66 -24.24
N ALA A 82 -30.69 16.34 -22.97
CA ALA A 82 -30.36 15.04 -22.48
C ALA A 82 -30.91 14.13 -23.56
N THR A 83 -30.06 13.31 -24.19
CA THR A 83 -30.62 12.04 -24.62
C THR A 83 -31.37 11.60 -23.39
N PRO A 84 -32.73 11.53 -23.41
CA PRO A 84 -33.42 10.91 -22.29
C PRO A 84 -32.60 9.68 -22.06
N ILE A 85 -32.00 9.54 -20.86
CA ILE A 85 -31.16 8.38 -20.53
C ILE A 85 -31.98 7.25 -21.07
N LYS A 86 -31.58 6.68 -22.23
CA LYS A 86 -32.57 6.01 -23.07
C LYS A 86 -33.01 4.90 -22.17
N GLU A 87 -34.25 5.01 -21.68
CA GLU A 87 -34.77 4.05 -20.72
C GLU A 87 -34.49 2.73 -21.39
N PRO A 88 -33.63 1.90 -20.79
CA PRO A 88 -32.96 0.85 -21.52
C PRO A 88 -34.07 0.04 -22.20
N LEU A 89 -34.08 0.00 -23.53
CA LEU A 89 -35.21 -0.58 -24.26
C LEU A 89 -34.92 -2.05 -24.47
N CYS A 90 -35.95 -2.87 -24.28
CA CYS A 90 -35.89 -4.27 -24.64
C CYS A 90 -35.73 -4.40 -26.16
N GLU A 91 -34.69 -5.09 -26.61
CA GLU A 91 -34.42 -5.30 -28.03
C GLU A 91 -35.56 -6.05 -28.75
N ARG A 92 -36.27 -6.93 -28.03
CA ARG A 92 -37.34 -7.77 -28.58
C ARG A 92 -38.68 -7.04 -28.68
N HIS A 93 -38.99 -6.19 -27.70
CA HIS A 93 -40.32 -5.60 -27.55
C HIS A 93 -40.35 -4.09 -27.76
N SER A 94 -39.18 -3.44 -27.85
CA SER A 94 -39.02 -1.98 -27.89
C SER A 94 -39.69 -1.24 -26.71
N GLU A 95 -39.91 -1.96 -25.61
CA GLU A 95 -40.48 -1.47 -24.35
C GLU A 95 -39.39 -1.17 -23.34
N VAL A 96 -39.69 -0.28 -22.38
CA VAL A 96 -38.76 0.06 -21.30
C VAL A 96 -38.45 -1.16 -20.43
N LEU A 97 -37.16 -1.39 -20.18
CA LEU A 97 -36.67 -2.33 -19.19
C LEU A 97 -36.82 -1.67 -17.81
N ASP A 98 -37.78 -2.16 -17.01
CA ASP A 98 -38.06 -1.68 -15.65
C ASP A 98 -38.03 -2.80 -14.59
N LEU A 99 -37.85 -4.05 -15.04
CA LEU A 99 -37.77 -5.22 -14.17
C LEU A 99 -36.33 -5.75 -14.13
N PHE A 100 -35.94 -6.28 -12.98
CA PHE A 100 -34.67 -6.98 -12.76
C PHE A 100 -34.96 -8.38 -12.24
N CYS A 101 -34.35 -9.38 -12.87
CA CYS A 101 -34.39 -10.76 -12.42
C CYS A 101 -33.17 -11.03 -11.51
N GLU A 102 -33.41 -11.36 -10.23
CA GLU A 102 -32.29 -11.64 -9.31
C GLU A 102 -31.54 -12.94 -9.64
N ASN A 103 -32.22 -13.92 -10.25
CA ASN A 103 -31.65 -15.23 -10.57
C ASN A 103 -30.65 -15.16 -11.73
N ASP A 104 -31.04 -14.47 -12.80
CA ASP A 104 -30.28 -14.43 -14.05
C ASP A 104 -29.46 -13.15 -14.20
N LEU A 105 -29.66 -12.17 -13.30
CA LEU A 105 -29.01 -10.86 -13.31
C LEU A 105 -29.31 -10.04 -14.58
N GLU A 106 -30.50 -10.22 -15.14
CA GLU A 106 -30.94 -9.58 -16.37
C GLU A 106 -31.98 -8.49 -16.14
N LEU A 107 -31.98 -7.48 -17.02
CA LEU A 107 -33.00 -6.46 -17.10
C LEU A 107 -34.08 -6.89 -18.09
N LEU A 108 -35.34 -6.77 -17.70
CA LEU A 108 -36.49 -7.24 -18.45
C LEU A 108 -37.54 -6.13 -18.61
N CYS A 109 -38.26 -6.15 -19.72
CA CYS A 109 -39.46 -5.34 -19.89
C CYS A 109 -40.69 -6.14 -19.42
N PRO A 110 -41.85 -5.48 -19.22
CA PRO A 110 -43.07 -6.16 -18.77
C PRO A 110 -43.51 -7.32 -19.67
N GLN A 111 -43.22 -7.26 -20.98
CA GLN A 111 -43.58 -8.31 -21.94
C GLN A 111 -42.65 -9.53 -21.91
N CYS A 112 -41.37 -9.35 -21.56
CA CYS A 112 -40.43 -10.48 -21.43
C CYS A 112 -40.94 -11.50 -20.40
N ARG A 113 -41.56 -11.03 -19.31
CA ARG A 113 -42.14 -11.90 -18.26
C ARG A 113 -43.01 -13.04 -18.80
N ALA A 114 -43.75 -12.81 -19.88
CA ALA A 114 -44.71 -13.78 -20.41
C ALA A 114 -44.11 -14.79 -21.41
N VAL A 115 -42.93 -14.51 -21.96
CA VAL A 115 -42.38 -15.24 -23.12
C VAL A 115 -41.02 -15.89 -22.82
N SER A 116 -40.29 -15.41 -21.82
CA SER A 116 -38.98 -15.95 -21.41
C SER A 116 -39.07 -16.97 -20.28
N ASP A 117 -37.99 -17.72 -20.05
CA ASP A 117 -37.83 -18.70 -18.95
C ASP A 117 -37.95 -18.10 -17.52
N HIS A 118 -38.13 -16.78 -17.40
CA HIS A 118 -38.28 -16.08 -16.12
C HIS A 118 -39.69 -16.14 -15.48
N TYR A 119 -40.60 -17.02 -15.96
CA TYR A 119 -41.99 -17.08 -15.47
C TYR A 119 -42.09 -17.33 -13.95
N ASN A 120 -41.12 -18.06 -13.39
CA ASN A 120 -41.05 -18.40 -11.96
C ASN A 120 -39.94 -17.66 -11.20
N HIS A 121 -39.24 -16.72 -11.82
CA HIS A 121 -38.18 -15.97 -11.15
C HIS A 121 -38.75 -14.72 -10.46
N ASP A 122 -38.13 -14.35 -9.34
CA ASP A 122 -38.49 -13.13 -8.63
C ASP A 122 -38.03 -11.91 -9.45
N LEU A 123 -39.01 -11.23 -10.06
CA LEU A 123 -38.82 -9.99 -10.80
C LEU A 123 -39.15 -8.82 -9.89
N ILE A 124 -38.16 -7.95 -9.67
CA ILE A 124 -38.31 -6.73 -8.88
C ILE A 124 -38.06 -5.49 -9.73
N PRO A 125 -38.67 -4.34 -9.41
CA PRO A 125 -38.35 -3.10 -10.11
C PRO A 125 -36.87 -2.75 -9.99
N ILE A 126 -36.28 -2.21 -11.06
CA ILE A 126 -34.86 -1.82 -11.10
C ILE A 126 -34.52 -0.87 -9.95
N SER A 127 -35.39 0.10 -9.65
CA SER A 127 -35.22 1.04 -8.55
C SER A 127 -35.05 0.35 -7.19
N LYS A 128 -35.84 -0.71 -6.94
CA LYS A 128 -35.77 -1.51 -5.71
C LYS A 128 -34.53 -2.39 -5.69
N ALA A 129 -34.18 -3.02 -6.81
CA ALA A 129 -32.96 -3.79 -6.96
C ALA A 129 -31.73 -2.91 -6.69
N ALA A 130 -31.65 -1.75 -7.34
CA ALA A 130 -30.58 -0.77 -7.18
C ALA A 130 -30.41 -0.36 -5.71
N ALA A 131 -31.49 -0.01 -5.02
CA ALA A 131 -31.44 0.32 -3.59
C ALA A 131 -30.93 -0.85 -2.73
N SER A 132 -31.36 -2.08 -3.02
CA SER A 132 -30.90 -3.30 -2.33
C SER A 132 -29.40 -3.55 -2.53
N TYR A 133 -28.92 -3.52 -3.77
CA TYR A 133 -27.51 -3.72 -4.09
C TYR A 133 -26.62 -2.60 -3.57
N GLN A 134 -27.05 -1.33 -3.67
CA GLN A 134 -26.35 -0.21 -3.06
C GLN A 134 -26.19 -0.41 -1.55
N LYS A 135 -27.23 -0.88 -0.85
CA LYS A 135 -27.16 -1.20 0.58
C LYS A 135 -26.17 -2.36 0.85
N LYS A 136 -26.23 -3.44 0.07
CA LYS A 136 -25.28 -4.57 0.17
C LYS A 136 -23.83 -4.10 0.00
N LEU A 137 -23.55 -3.30 -1.04
CA LEU A 137 -22.22 -2.74 -1.29
C LEU A 137 -21.74 -1.85 -0.16
N LYS A 138 -22.60 -0.94 0.34
CA LYS A 138 -22.28 -0.06 1.46
C LYS A 138 -21.92 -0.85 2.72
N ASN A 139 -22.65 -1.94 3.00
CA ASN A 139 -22.37 -2.82 4.13
C ASN A 139 -21.02 -3.54 3.97
N HIS A 140 -20.71 -4.08 2.79
CA HIS A 140 -19.42 -4.71 2.51
C HIS A 140 -18.26 -3.71 2.65
N MET A 141 -18.41 -2.48 2.12
CA MET A 141 -17.41 -1.44 2.28
C MET A 141 -17.15 -1.08 3.75
N CYS A 142 -18.21 -0.97 4.56
CA CYS A 142 -18.08 -0.72 6.00
C CYS A 142 -17.31 -1.85 6.70
N HIS A 143 -17.65 -3.10 6.38
CA HIS A 143 -16.96 -4.26 6.94
C HIS A 143 -15.48 -4.31 6.56
N LEU A 144 -15.15 -4.06 5.28
CA LEU A 144 -13.77 -4.03 4.80
C LEU A 144 -12.95 -2.92 5.45
N ARG A 145 -13.51 -1.72 5.63
CA ARG A 145 -12.82 -0.63 6.37
C ARG A 145 -12.49 -1.03 7.80
N LYS A 146 -13.44 -1.64 8.52
CA LYS A 146 -13.20 -2.13 9.88
C LYS A 146 -12.13 -3.22 9.93
N GLN A 147 -12.09 -4.12 8.94
CA GLN A 147 -11.03 -5.12 8.86
C GLN A 147 -9.66 -4.50 8.63
N LEU A 148 -9.58 -3.45 7.80
CA LEU A 148 -8.35 -2.70 7.56
C LEU A 148 -7.84 -2.04 8.85
N GLU A 149 -8.70 -1.29 9.55
CA GLU A 149 -8.36 -0.63 10.82
C GLU A 149 -7.86 -1.64 11.88
N ASN A 150 -8.53 -2.78 12.01
CA ASN A 150 -8.11 -3.84 12.94
C ASN A 150 -6.74 -4.42 12.57
N ALA A 151 -6.49 -4.63 11.28
CA ALA A 151 -5.22 -5.17 10.79
C ALA A 151 -4.06 -4.18 11.01
N GLU A 152 -4.31 -2.89 10.78
CA GLU A 152 -3.35 -1.82 11.05
C GLU A 152 -2.98 -1.77 12.54
N MET A 153 -3.98 -1.78 13.43
CA MET A 153 -3.76 -1.79 14.88
C MET A 153 -2.95 -3.02 15.35
N GLU A 154 -3.24 -4.22 14.81
CA GLU A 154 -2.47 -5.43 15.14
C GLU A 154 -1.02 -5.30 14.63
N CYS A 155 -0.82 -4.75 13.43
CA CYS A 155 0.50 -4.51 12.87
C CYS A 155 1.33 -3.57 13.77
N GLU A 156 0.76 -2.44 14.20
CA GLU A 156 1.39 -1.50 15.12
C GLU A 156 1.78 -2.16 16.44
N LEU A 157 0.89 -2.99 17.00
CA LEU A 157 1.14 -3.72 18.23
C LEU A 157 2.32 -4.70 18.06
N GLN A 158 2.38 -5.42 16.95
CA GLN A 158 3.49 -6.33 16.65
C GLN A 158 4.81 -5.60 16.45
N VAL A 159 4.81 -4.47 15.74
CA VAL A 159 5.98 -3.60 15.57
C VAL A 159 6.48 -3.12 16.94
N SER A 160 5.58 -2.65 17.81
CA SER A 160 5.91 -2.22 19.18
C SER A 160 6.54 -3.34 20.02
N LYS A 161 5.97 -4.56 19.95
CA LYS A 161 6.54 -5.75 20.62
C LYS A 161 7.95 -6.06 20.11
N SER A 162 8.16 -6.04 18.80
CA SER A 162 9.45 -6.28 18.16
C SER A 162 10.51 -5.26 18.60
N ILE A 163 10.17 -3.97 18.61
CA ILE A 163 11.07 -2.89 19.08
C ILE A 163 11.46 -3.11 20.55
N LYS A 164 10.50 -3.44 21.43
CA LYS A 164 10.78 -3.72 22.85
C LYS A 164 11.75 -4.90 23.01
N LEU A 165 11.57 -5.97 22.25
CA LEU A 165 12.47 -7.12 22.26
C LEU A 165 13.88 -6.74 21.76
N MET A 166 13.97 -5.98 20.68
CA MET A 166 15.24 -5.49 20.13
C MET A 166 16.02 -4.64 21.13
N LEU A 167 15.33 -3.76 21.88
CA LEU A 167 15.94 -2.97 22.94
C LEU A 167 16.48 -3.84 24.08
N LYS A 168 15.72 -4.87 24.50
CA LYS A 168 16.20 -5.84 25.50
C LYS A 168 17.47 -6.54 25.03
N ILE A 169 17.48 -7.08 23.81
CA ILE A 169 18.66 -7.77 23.23
C ILE A 169 19.86 -6.82 23.17
N ARG A 170 19.65 -5.57 22.73
CA ARG A 170 20.71 -4.54 22.68
C ARG A 170 21.29 -4.26 24.06
N ASN A 171 20.44 -4.16 25.09
CA ASN A 171 20.88 -3.93 26.48
C ASN A 171 21.66 -5.13 27.04
N TRP A 172 21.16 -6.35 26.84
CA TRP A 172 21.87 -7.58 27.21
C TRP A 172 23.24 -7.66 26.55
N ARG A 173 23.33 -7.37 25.24
CA ARG A 173 24.60 -7.34 24.50
C ARG A 173 25.58 -6.32 25.08
N LYS A 174 25.13 -5.11 25.42
CA LYS A 174 25.97 -4.08 26.05
C LYS A 174 26.49 -4.54 27.42
N LYS A 175 25.64 -5.17 28.23
CA LYS A 175 26.01 -5.71 29.55
C LYS A 175 27.07 -6.80 29.42
N LEU A 176 26.85 -7.78 28.55
CA LEU A 176 27.81 -8.85 28.29
C LEU A 176 29.16 -8.30 27.78
N GLN A 177 29.13 -7.30 26.89
CA GLN A 177 30.35 -6.64 26.42
C GLN A 177 31.11 -5.91 27.53
N LEU A 178 30.40 -5.31 28.49
CA LEU A 178 31.03 -4.66 29.63
C LEU A 178 31.69 -5.69 30.55
N GLU A 179 30.99 -6.76 30.89
CA GLU A 179 31.51 -7.87 31.72
C GLU A 179 32.73 -8.52 31.05
N PHE A 180 32.68 -8.76 29.73
CA PHE A 180 33.81 -9.30 28.98
C PHE A 180 35.03 -8.36 28.98
N ARG A 181 34.82 -7.04 28.85
CA ARG A 181 35.91 -6.06 28.98
C ARG A 181 36.53 -6.06 30.37
N GLN A 182 35.70 -6.11 31.42
CA GLN A 182 36.18 -6.16 32.81
C GLN A 182 37.00 -7.43 33.07
N PHE A 183 36.52 -8.57 32.58
CA PHE A 183 37.25 -9.84 32.66
C PHE A 183 38.61 -9.77 31.96
N ASN A 184 38.67 -9.29 30.72
CA ASN A 184 39.94 -9.16 30.00
C ASN A 184 40.91 -8.17 30.66
N HIS A 185 40.40 -7.08 31.24
CA HIS A 185 41.21 -6.14 32.02
C HIS A 185 41.82 -6.79 33.26
N PHE A 186 41.05 -7.60 33.98
CA PHE A 186 41.54 -8.39 35.11
C PHE A 186 42.62 -9.40 34.68
N MET A 187 42.35 -10.18 33.62
CA MET A 187 43.31 -11.14 33.06
C MET A 187 44.61 -10.46 32.60
N GLY A 188 44.54 -9.27 32.00
CA GLY A 188 45.71 -8.49 31.61
C GLY A 188 46.57 -8.04 32.80
N ARG A 189 45.95 -7.64 33.92
CA ARG A 189 46.68 -7.31 35.16
C ARG A 189 47.39 -8.51 35.77
N GLN A 190 46.77 -9.68 35.72
CA GLN A 190 47.34 -10.90 36.28
C GLN A 190 48.52 -11.42 35.43
N GLN A 191 48.46 -11.29 34.09
CA GLN A 191 49.62 -11.55 33.24
C GLN A 191 50.78 -10.57 33.52
N VAL A 192 50.51 -9.29 33.75
CA VAL A 192 51.57 -8.32 34.09
C VAL A 192 52.16 -8.59 35.48
N ALA A 193 51.40 -9.15 36.42
CA ALA A 193 51.89 -9.59 37.72
C ALA A 193 52.78 -10.85 37.61
N ASP A 194 52.34 -11.88 36.88
CA ASP A 194 53.11 -13.13 36.69
C ASP A 194 54.39 -12.93 35.86
N TYR A 195 54.40 -12.02 34.87
CA TYR A 195 55.60 -11.69 34.09
C TYR A 195 56.45 -10.56 34.72
N GLY A 196 55.89 -9.79 35.66
CA GLY A 196 56.59 -8.74 36.40
C GLY A 196 57.51 -9.28 37.51
N ASP A 197 57.16 -10.42 38.11
CA ASP A 197 57.99 -11.11 39.11
C ASP A 197 59.19 -11.87 38.49
N ILE A 198 59.19 -12.10 37.17
CA ILE A 198 60.37 -12.64 36.45
C ILE A 198 61.43 -11.53 36.23
N GLY A 199 61.03 -10.25 36.31
CA GLY A 199 61.91 -9.10 36.06
C GLY A 199 62.87 -8.73 37.20
N TRP A 200 62.67 -9.25 38.41
CA TRP A 200 63.51 -8.93 39.58
C TRP A 200 64.49 -10.05 39.97
N LEU A 201 64.46 -11.20 39.29
CA LEU A 201 65.41 -12.31 39.51
C LEU A 201 66.61 -12.30 38.55
N VAL A 202 66.91 -11.16 37.92
CA VAL A 202 68.17 -10.99 37.17
C VAL A 202 69.09 -10.05 37.95
N LEU A 203 69.88 -10.63 38.86
CA LEU A 203 71.03 -9.97 39.48
C LEU A 203 72.06 -9.57 38.40
N PRO A 204 72.76 -8.43 38.55
CA PRO A 204 73.70 -7.95 37.55
C PRO A 204 74.99 -8.78 37.58
N GLY A 205 75.22 -9.61 36.57
CA GLY A 205 76.44 -10.37 36.47
C GLY A 205 76.55 -11.19 35.19
N THR A 206 77.30 -10.66 34.23
CA THR A 206 77.79 -11.29 33.00
C THR A 206 76.74 -11.58 31.92
N PHE A 207 76.68 -10.64 30.97
CA PHE A 207 76.16 -10.84 29.62
C PHE A 207 76.99 -11.91 28.90
N THR A 208 76.38 -13.05 28.57
CA THR A 208 76.74 -13.82 27.36
C THR A 208 75.44 -14.25 26.67
N TRP A 209 75.04 -13.47 25.67
CA TRP A 209 73.94 -13.81 24.76
C TRP A 209 74.51 -14.68 23.63
N LEU A 210 74.52 -15.99 23.83
CA LEU A 210 74.69 -16.97 22.75
C LEU A 210 73.30 -17.47 22.37
N GLY A 211 72.87 -17.10 21.17
CA GLY A 211 71.49 -17.24 20.72
C GLY A 211 71.00 -18.68 20.52
N SER A 212 69.68 -18.80 20.47
CA SER A 212 68.98 -19.59 19.46
C SER A 212 67.52 -19.17 19.40
N LEU A 213 67.17 -18.52 18.28
CA LEU A 213 65.82 -18.58 17.73
C LEU A 213 65.47 -20.06 17.50
N ALA A 214 64.61 -20.61 18.34
CA ALA A 214 63.92 -21.87 18.06
C ALA A 214 62.44 -21.56 17.83
N SER A 215 62.08 -21.50 16.55
CA SER A 215 60.72 -21.69 16.03
C SER A 215 60.03 -22.90 16.66
N CYS A 216 58.79 -22.71 17.09
CA CYS A 216 57.69 -23.70 17.11
C CYS A 216 56.42 -22.93 17.56
N ASP A 217 55.26 -22.98 16.94
CA ASP A 217 54.76 -23.54 15.69
C ASP A 217 53.42 -22.84 15.41
N ALA A 218 53.08 -22.74 14.14
CA ALA A 218 51.90 -22.08 13.63
C ALA A 218 50.62 -22.84 13.97
N ARG A 219 49.82 -22.37 14.94
CA ARG A 219 48.37 -22.72 15.00
C ARG A 219 47.54 -21.85 15.95
N CYS A 220 47.29 -20.60 15.56
CA CYS A 220 46.13 -19.83 16.04
C CYS A 220 45.62 -18.93 14.90
N ARG A 221 45.07 -19.54 13.85
CA ARG A 221 44.23 -18.80 12.88
C ARG A 221 42.87 -18.54 13.51
N HIS A 222 42.53 -17.26 13.63
CA HIS A 222 41.17 -16.76 13.68
C HIS A 222 40.30 -17.43 12.60
N PRO A 223 39.08 -17.88 12.91
CA PRO A 223 38.06 -18.10 11.90
C PRO A 223 37.28 -16.81 11.66
N LEU A 224 37.12 -16.46 10.37
CA LEU A 224 36.23 -15.45 9.76
C LEU A 224 36.94 -14.29 9.04
N HIS A 225 37.66 -14.64 7.97
CA HIS A 225 37.87 -13.74 6.84
C HIS A 225 37.84 -14.52 5.52
N LEU A 226 36.67 -15.02 5.15
CA LEU A 226 36.33 -15.36 3.76
C LEU A 226 34.87 -15.04 3.52
N LEU A 227 34.62 -13.80 3.05
CA LEU A 227 33.63 -13.41 2.05
C LEU A 227 33.50 -11.89 2.05
N ARG A 228 34.48 -11.20 1.46
CA ARG A 228 34.27 -9.86 0.87
C ARG A 228 35.34 -9.57 -0.19
N SER A 229 35.12 -10.17 -1.34
CA SER A 229 35.66 -9.69 -2.61
C SER A 229 34.50 -9.63 -3.59
N ALA A 230 33.66 -8.60 -3.47
CA ALA A 230 32.75 -8.22 -4.54
C ALA A 230 32.42 -6.72 -4.44
N LYS A 231 33.03 -5.98 -5.37
CA LYS A 231 32.52 -4.78 -6.03
C LYS A 231 32.45 -3.48 -5.23
N THR A 232 33.53 -2.72 -5.44
CA THR A 232 33.51 -1.31 -5.82
C THR A 232 32.47 -0.97 -6.91
N LEU A 233 32.07 0.32 -6.92
CA LEU A 233 31.25 1.10 -7.87
C LEU A 233 29.74 1.19 -7.60
N LYS A 234 29.33 2.34 -7.04
CA LYS A 234 28.50 3.31 -7.79
C LYS A 234 28.42 4.67 -7.08
N GLU A 235 29.07 5.68 -7.67
CA GLU A 235 28.62 7.08 -7.76
C GLU A 235 29.29 7.69 -9.02
N ILE A 236 28.64 7.49 -10.18
CA ILE A 236 28.16 8.43 -11.23
C ILE A 236 27.73 7.55 -12.41
#